data_AF-A0A0F9D8W8-F1
#
_entry.id   AF-A0A0F9D8W8-F1
#
_cell.length_a   1.000
_cell.length_b   1.000
_cell.length_c   1.000
_cell.angle_alpha   90.00
_cell.angle_beta   90.00
_cell.angle_gamma   90.00
#
_symmetry.space_group_name_H-M   'P 1'
#
loop_
_entity.id
_entity.type
_entity.pdbx_description
1 polymer ?
#
loop_
_entity_poly.entity_id
_entity_poly.type
_entity_poly.pdbx_seq_one_letter_code
_entity_poly.pdbx_strand_id
1 'polypeptide(L)'
;MGKKFNIPANLLGLPTSIHQDYELRGMTLAFKGKIQHLEKEFGDDFFNRSIIPFRFSIVLAIFFYGIFAFLDSIMFPELKELFWFIRFGIVTPILVGVIFLSFSKIFKKFMQPVIAGIMYLTGLGIIVMNYFASTLAGDYSYYAGLFLILMFGYTFIRARFIYATIAGWSIVISYEIAALWIAETPIEVFINSNYFFISANVIGMFISYFMENSVRRDFYMRKLLQTEREKVVKANNTLEKRVDERTHQLTIANKDLLKEIEVRKHHQNEKNKLEVQLLHLQKMETIGTLAGGIAHDFNNILTPILGYTEMALEELSDESTLKYDVEQINNAATRGKDLVQQILTFSRQVD
;
A
#
# COMPACT_ATOMS: atom_id res chain seq x y z
N MET A 1 18.48 13.49 -10.66
CA MET A 1 19.27 13.10 -9.47
C MET A 1 18.36 12.44 -8.44
N GLY A 2 18.24 11.11 -8.47
CA GLY A 2 17.41 10.36 -7.52
C GLY A 2 18.18 10.06 -6.23
N LYS A 3 17.74 10.60 -5.10
CA LYS A 3 18.23 10.19 -3.78
C LYS A 3 17.71 8.78 -3.48
N LYS A 4 18.58 7.77 -3.60
CA LYS A 4 18.32 6.43 -3.05
C LYS A 4 18.27 6.55 -1.53
N PHE A 5 17.09 6.43 -0.94
CA PHE A 5 16.94 6.25 0.50
C PHE A 5 17.43 4.84 0.84
N ASN A 6 18.62 4.77 1.44
CA ASN A 6 19.18 3.53 1.95
C ASN A 6 18.52 3.24 3.30
N ILE A 7 17.44 2.47 3.29
CA ILE A 7 16.80 1.99 4.53
C ILE A 7 17.61 0.77 4.97
N PRO A 8 18.24 0.76 6.16
CA PRO A 8 18.93 -0.42 6.63
C PRO A 8 17.92 -1.56 6.74
N ALA A 9 18.25 -2.70 6.14
CA ALA A 9 17.45 -3.91 6.20
C ALA A 9 18.17 -4.96 7.06
N ASN A 10 17.44 -5.71 7.87
CA ASN A 10 18.02 -6.85 8.59
C ASN A 10 18.32 -8.02 7.63
N LEU A 11 18.87 -9.12 8.14
CA LEU A 11 19.23 -10.33 7.36
C LEU A 11 18.07 -10.91 6.52
N LEU A 12 16.82 -10.53 6.83
CA LEU A 12 15.59 -10.95 6.14
C LEU A 12 15.02 -9.89 5.19
N GLY A 13 15.72 -8.77 4.96
CA GLY A 13 15.26 -7.71 4.06
C GLY A 13 14.19 -6.78 4.64
N LEU A 14 13.93 -6.84 5.96
CA LEU A 14 12.90 -6.02 6.60
C LEU A 14 13.46 -4.66 7.06
N PRO A 15 12.71 -3.54 6.90
CA PRO A 15 13.12 -2.22 7.36
C PRO A 15 13.45 -2.21 8.85
N THR A 16 14.67 -1.83 9.23
CA THR A 16 15.10 -1.82 10.65
C THR A 16 14.42 -0.73 11.49
N SER A 17 13.80 0.28 10.87
CA SER A 17 13.07 1.35 11.57
C SER A 17 11.77 0.87 12.23
N ILE A 18 11.25 -0.30 11.86
CA ILE A 18 10.00 -0.87 12.41
C ILE A 18 10.18 -1.39 13.85
N HIS A 19 11.43 -1.70 14.25
CA HIS A 19 11.71 -2.29 15.56
C HIS A 19 11.96 -1.27 16.68
N GLN A 20 12.01 0.04 16.40
CA GLN A 20 12.43 1.03 17.39
C GLN A 20 11.45 1.22 18.56
N ASP A 21 10.17 0.89 18.38
CA ASP A 21 9.15 1.08 19.41
C ASP A 21 8.62 -0.25 20.03
N TYR A 22 9.15 -1.41 19.62
CA TYR A 22 8.76 -2.71 20.19
C TYR A 22 9.51 -2.99 21.49
N GLU A 23 8.91 -2.60 22.62
CA GLU A 23 9.48 -2.80 23.95
C GLU A 23 8.56 -3.62 24.85
N LEU A 24 9.13 -4.65 25.50
CA LEU A 24 8.45 -5.48 26.49
C LEU A 24 9.09 -5.31 27.88
N ARG A 25 8.30 -5.51 28.94
CA ARG A 25 8.83 -5.71 30.30
C ARG A 25 9.52 -7.07 30.37
N GLY A 26 10.71 -7.13 30.97
CA GLY A 26 11.54 -8.34 30.99
C GLY A 26 10.84 -9.60 31.51
N MET A 27 10.25 -9.56 32.71
CA MET A 27 9.66 -10.75 33.34
C MET A 27 8.20 -11.02 32.94
N THR A 28 7.38 -9.98 32.75
CA THR A 28 5.94 -10.15 32.48
C THR A 28 5.61 -10.19 31.00
N LEU A 29 6.57 -9.86 30.13
CA LEU A 29 6.39 -9.68 28.69
C LEU A 29 5.30 -8.66 28.30
N ALA A 30 4.78 -7.87 29.24
CA ALA A 30 3.78 -6.84 28.95
C ALA A 30 4.38 -5.73 28.09
N PHE A 31 3.59 -5.16 27.18
CA PHE A 31 4.00 -4.01 26.37
C PHE A 31 4.38 -2.81 27.26
N LYS A 32 5.45 -2.11 26.91
CA LYS A 32 5.97 -0.94 27.64
C LYS A 32 6.09 0.28 26.71
N GLY A 33 6.23 1.47 27.29
CA GLY A 33 6.54 2.70 26.57
C GLY A 33 5.36 3.16 25.71
N LYS A 34 5.64 3.58 24.48
CA LYS A 34 4.62 4.12 23.56
C LYS A 34 3.53 3.10 23.22
N ILE A 35 3.84 1.80 23.28
CA ILE A 35 2.92 0.72 22.90
C ILE A 35 2.17 0.10 24.08
N GLN A 36 2.29 0.65 25.29
CA GLN A 36 1.61 0.13 26.50
C GLN A 36 0.07 0.10 26.35
N HIS A 37 -0.50 1.04 25.62
CA HIS A 37 -1.96 1.12 25.37
C HIS A 37 -2.50 -0.13 24.66
N LEU A 38 -1.64 -0.85 23.91
CA LEU A 38 -2.01 -2.05 23.18
C LEU A 38 -2.20 -3.30 24.06
N GLU A 39 -1.79 -3.28 25.34
CA GLU A 39 -1.86 -4.47 26.22
C GLU A 39 -3.29 -4.96 26.44
N LYS A 40 -4.26 -4.03 26.52
CA LYS A 40 -5.68 -4.39 26.66
C LYS A 40 -6.21 -5.09 25.41
N GLU A 41 -5.93 -4.52 24.25
CA GLU A 41 -6.32 -5.10 22.95
C GLU A 41 -5.64 -6.45 22.72
N PHE A 42 -4.37 -6.58 23.11
CA PHE A 42 -3.66 -7.85 23.08
C PHE A 42 -4.30 -8.90 23.97
N GLY A 43 -4.73 -8.54 25.19
CA GLY A 43 -5.44 -9.47 26.08
C GLY A 43 -6.69 -10.06 25.43
N ASP A 44 -7.44 -9.22 24.71
CA ASP A 44 -8.64 -9.63 24.00
C ASP A 44 -8.33 -10.50 22.76
N ASP A 45 -7.35 -10.10 21.93
CA ASP A 45 -6.89 -10.90 20.78
C ASP A 45 -6.32 -12.25 21.22
N PHE A 46 -5.51 -12.25 22.28
CA PHE A 46 -4.91 -13.45 22.85
C PHE A 46 -5.97 -14.44 23.32
N PHE A 47 -7.00 -13.97 24.03
CA PHE A 47 -8.12 -14.83 24.46
C PHE A 47 -8.82 -15.46 23.26
N ASN A 48 -9.24 -14.63 22.29
CA ASN A 48 -9.99 -15.09 21.12
C ASN A 48 -9.20 -16.10 20.27
N ARG A 49 -7.88 -15.91 20.13
CA ARG A 49 -7.00 -16.82 19.39
C ARG A 49 -6.60 -18.08 20.16
N SER A 50 -6.69 -18.06 21.48
CA SER A 50 -6.23 -19.18 22.32
C SER A 50 -7.35 -20.09 22.79
N ILE A 51 -8.61 -19.64 22.80
CA ILE A 51 -9.73 -20.42 23.35
C ILE A 51 -9.99 -21.75 22.60
N ILE A 52 -9.91 -21.75 21.26
CA ILE A 52 -10.13 -22.96 20.46
C ILE A 52 -8.96 -23.96 20.66
N PRO A 53 -7.68 -23.57 20.48
CA PRO A 53 -6.56 -24.45 20.78
C PRO A 53 -6.55 -24.97 22.22
N PHE A 54 -6.97 -24.15 23.19
CA PHE A 54 -7.09 -24.55 24.59
C PHE A 54 -8.15 -25.65 24.80
N ARG A 55 -9.34 -25.51 24.21
CA ARG A 55 -10.37 -26.57 24.29
C ARG A 55 -9.88 -27.87 23.66
N PHE A 56 -9.24 -27.76 22.49
CA PHE A 56 -8.66 -28.91 21.81
C PHE A 56 -7.56 -29.57 22.66
N SER A 57 -6.71 -28.80 23.33
CA SER A 57 -5.66 -29.37 24.19
C SER A 57 -6.23 -30.07 25.41
N ILE A 58 -7.35 -29.64 26.00
CA ILE A 58 -7.99 -30.43 27.08
C ILE A 58 -8.50 -31.77 26.55
N VAL A 59 -9.17 -31.79 25.39
CA VAL A 59 -9.65 -33.05 24.79
C VAL A 59 -8.47 -33.99 24.50
N LEU A 60 -7.39 -33.43 23.94
CA LEU A 60 -6.15 -34.18 23.69
C LEU A 60 -5.51 -34.71 24.99
N ALA A 61 -5.56 -33.92 26.07
CA ALA A 61 -5.06 -34.36 27.38
C ALA A 61 -5.89 -35.52 27.94
N ILE A 62 -7.22 -35.47 27.86
CA ILE A 62 -8.12 -36.56 28.27
C ILE A 62 -7.82 -37.83 27.46
N PHE A 63 -7.60 -37.69 26.16
CA PHE A 63 -7.22 -38.81 25.29
C PHE A 63 -5.90 -39.46 25.73
N PHE A 64 -4.83 -38.67 25.91
CA PHE A 64 -3.56 -39.21 26.41
C PHE A 64 -3.69 -39.82 27.80
N TYR A 65 -4.49 -39.23 28.70
CA TYR A 65 -4.78 -39.79 30.01
C TYR A 65 -5.42 -41.18 29.93
N GLY A 66 -6.28 -41.42 28.93
CA GLY A 66 -6.85 -42.73 28.64
C GLY A 66 -5.80 -43.75 28.19
N ILE A 67 -4.85 -43.35 27.33
CA ILE A 67 -3.75 -44.21 26.89
C ILE A 67 -2.87 -44.62 28.08
N PHE A 68 -2.51 -43.68 28.95
CA PHE A 68 -1.70 -43.99 30.14
C PHE A 68 -2.45 -44.85 31.15
N ALA A 69 -3.78 -44.72 31.27
CA ALA A 69 -4.56 -45.62 32.11
C ALA A 69 -4.47 -47.09 31.67
N PHE A 70 -4.38 -47.34 30.35
CA PHE A 70 -4.13 -48.69 29.85
C PHE A 70 -2.73 -49.18 30.23
N LEU A 71 -1.71 -48.33 30.11
CA LEU A 71 -0.35 -48.65 30.54
C LEU A 71 -0.27 -48.96 32.05
N ASP A 72 -0.99 -48.20 32.88
CA ASP A 72 -1.06 -48.41 34.33
C ASP A 72 -1.56 -49.83 34.66
N SER A 73 -2.52 -50.35 33.90
CA SER A 73 -3.06 -51.70 34.12
C SER A 73 -2.07 -52.83 33.83
N ILE A 74 -1.06 -52.56 32.98
CA ILE A 74 0.00 -53.51 32.62
C ILE A 74 1.17 -53.40 33.61
N MET A 75 1.60 -52.17 33.91
CA MET A 75 2.76 -51.91 34.76
C MET A 75 2.46 -52.10 36.25
N PHE A 76 1.26 -51.72 36.70
CA PHE A 76 0.86 -51.78 38.10
C PHE A 76 -0.52 -52.43 38.28
N PRO A 77 -0.66 -53.74 38.01
CA PRO A 77 -1.95 -54.43 38.08
C PRO A 77 -2.63 -54.31 39.45
N GLU A 78 -1.85 -54.24 40.52
CA GLU A 78 -2.31 -54.14 41.92
C GLU A 78 -2.79 -52.73 42.30
N LEU A 79 -2.20 -51.68 41.71
CA LEU A 79 -2.55 -50.28 41.98
C LEU A 79 -3.50 -49.68 40.93
N LYS A 80 -3.88 -50.44 39.90
CA LYS A 80 -4.66 -49.95 38.76
C LYS A 80 -5.95 -49.23 39.17
N GLU A 81 -6.66 -49.75 40.18
CA GLU A 81 -7.94 -49.18 40.61
C GLU A 81 -7.74 -47.80 41.26
N LEU A 82 -6.68 -47.66 42.06
CA LEU A 82 -6.30 -46.38 42.66
C LEU A 82 -5.89 -45.36 41.59
N PHE A 83 -5.08 -45.77 40.61
CA PHE A 83 -4.62 -44.88 39.53
C PHE A 83 -5.77 -44.46 38.63
N TRP A 84 -6.67 -45.38 38.29
CA TRP A 84 -7.87 -45.09 37.51
C TRP A 84 -8.83 -44.18 38.28
N PHE A 85 -8.96 -44.34 39.60
CA PHE A 85 -9.74 -43.42 40.42
C PHE A 85 -9.17 -41.99 40.40
N ILE A 86 -7.85 -41.83 40.51
CA ILE A 86 -7.20 -40.51 40.40
C ILE A 86 -7.45 -39.91 39.00
N ARG A 87 -7.24 -40.68 37.94
CA ARG A 87 -7.40 -40.20 36.54
C ARG A 87 -8.84 -39.88 36.19
N PHE A 88 -9.76 -40.83 36.36
CA PHE A 88 -11.14 -40.75 35.88
C PHE A 88 -12.14 -40.28 36.93
N GLY A 89 -11.85 -40.48 38.21
CA GLY A 89 -12.69 -40.01 39.32
C GLY A 89 -12.42 -38.56 39.72
N ILE A 90 -11.17 -38.09 39.60
CA ILE A 90 -10.77 -36.74 40.06
C ILE A 90 -10.37 -35.84 38.88
N VAL A 91 -9.32 -36.20 38.14
CA VAL A 91 -8.71 -35.29 37.15
C VAL A 91 -9.63 -35.08 35.95
N THR A 92 -10.13 -36.15 35.34
CA THR A 92 -10.94 -36.07 34.11
C THR A 92 -12.25 -35.28 34.32
N PRO A 93 -13.04 -35.48 35.39
CA PRO A 93 -14.22 -34.67 35.65
C PRO A 93 -13.92 -33.18 35.78
N ILE A 94 -12.79 -32.81 36.41
CA ILE A 94 -12.38 -31.41 36.52
C ILE A 94 -12.01 -30.84 35.14
N LEU A 95 -11.27 -31.59 34.32
CA LEU A 95 -10.94 -31.20 32.94
C LEU A 95 -12.21 -30.97 32.10
N VAL A 96 -13.19 -31.88 32.20
CA VAL A 96 -14.49 -31.76 31.53
C VAL A 96 -15.25 -30.54 32.04
N GLY A 97 -15.28 -30.31 33.35
CA GLY A 97 -15.89 -29.12 33.95
C GLY A 97 -15.27 -27.81 33.44
N VAL A 98 -13.95 -27.78 33.24
CA VAL A 98 -13.26 -26.63 32.64
C VAL A 98 -13.66 -26.44 31.17
N ILE A 99 -13.80 -27.51 30.39
CA ILE A 99 -14.27 -27.39 29.00
C ILE A 99 -15.63 -26.68 29.00
N PHE A 100 -16.57 -27.08 29.86
CA PHE A 100 -17.87 -26.41 29.98
C PHE A 100 -17.72 -24.95 30.43
N LEU A 101 -16.90 -24.69 31.46
CA LEU A 101 -16.61 -23.34 31.92
C LEU A 101 -16.05 -22.46 30.80
N SER A 102 -15.27 -23.04 29.88
CA SER A 102 -14.64 -22.31 28.76
C SER A 102 -15.63 -21.69 27.77
N PHE A 103 -16.90 -22.11 27.78
CA PHE A 103 -17.97 -21.51 26.98
C PHE A 103 -18.63 -20.31 27.66
N SER A 104 -18.37 -20.10 28.96
CA SER A 104 -18.92 -18.97 29.71
C SER A 104 -18.16 -17.67 29.43
N LYS A 105 -18.86 -16.53 29.54
CA LYS A 105 -18.23 -15.20 29.45
C LYS A 105 -17.27 -14.91 30.62
N ILE A 106 -17.52 -15.52 31.78
CA ILE A 106 -16.70 -15.36 32.99
C ILE A 106 -15.29 -15.93 32.79
N PHE A 107 -15.17 -16.96 31.95
CA PHE A 107 -13.89 -17.62 31.68
C PHE A 107 -12.84 -16.68 31.13
N LYS A 108 -13.22 -15.66 30.35
CA LYS A 108 -12.27 -14.67 29.81
C LYS A 108 -11.42 -14.00 30.89
N LYS A 109 -12.02 -13.69 32.05
CA LYS A 109 -11.33 -13.04 33.17
C LYS A 109 -10.40 -14.00 33.92
N PHE A 110 -10.79 -15.27 34.02
CA PHE A 110 -10.11 -16.27 34.86
C PHE A 110 -9.32 -17.33 34.06
N MET A 111 -9.24 -17.20 32.73
CA MET A 111 -8.63 -18.20 31.85
C MET A 111 -7.20 -18.57 32.29
N GLN A 112 -6.35 -17.58 32.59
CA GLN A 112 -4.94 -17.81 32.93
C GLN A 112 -4.75 -18.51 34.30
N PRO A 113 -5.39 -18.05 35.40
CA PRO A 113 -5.41 -18.80 36.65
C PRO A 113 -5.99 -20.22 36.51
N VAL A 114 -7.06 -20.40 35.75
CA VAL A 114 -7.69 -21.72 35.55
C VAL A 114 -6.74 -22.66 34.81
N ILE A 115 -6.08 -22.16 33.75
CA ILE A 115 -5.04 -22.90 33.02
C ILE A 115 -3.92 -23.36 33.95
N ALA A 116 -3.37 -22.45 34.76
CA ALA A 116 -2.31 -22.77 35.71
C ALA A 116 -2.78 -23.80 36.75
N GLY A 117 -4.01 -23.66 37.25
CA GLY A 117 -4.61 -24.59 38.20
C GLY A 117 -4.78 -25.99 37.63
N ILE A 118 -5.16 -26.13 36.36
CA ILE A 118 -5.28 -27.43 35.68
C ILE A 118 -3.92 -28.07 35.48
N MET A 119 -2.94 -27.29 35.03
CA MET A 119 -1.56 -27.77 34.86
C MET A 119 -1.02 -28.28 36.21
N TYR A 120 -1.26 -27.55 37.29
CA TYR A 120 -0.88 -27.99 38.64
C TYR A 120 -1.65 -29.23 39.10
N LEU A 121 -2.98 -29.27 38.95
CA LEU A 121 -3.82 -30.40 39.35
C LEU A 121 -3.42 -31.71 38.65
N THR A 122 -3.17 -31.64 37.34
CA THR A 122 -2.72 -32.79 36.55
C THR A 122 -1.33 -33.25 36.97
N GLY A 123 -0.42 -32.32 37.27
CA GLY A 123 0.89 -32.64 37.86
C GLY A 123 0.76 -33.30 39.22
N LEU A 124 -0.07 -32.76 40.11
CA LEU A 124 -0.31 -33.28 41.45
C LEU A 124 -0.89 -34.71 41.41
N GLY A 125 -1.79 -35.00 40.47
CA GLY A 125 -2.29 -36.36 40.25
C GLY A 125 -1.17 -37.35 39.92
N ILE A 126 -0.22 -36.97 39.07
CA ILE A 126 0.95 -37.80 38.73
C ILE A 126 1.90 -37.93 39.94
N ILE A 127 2.12 -36.86 40.72
CA ILE A 127 2.94 -36.92 41.94
C ILE A 127 2.36 -37.93 42.94
N VAL A 128 1.04 -37.90 43.15
CA VAL A 128 0.37 -38.85 44.05
C VAL A 128 0.47 -40.29 43.54
N MET A 129 0.30 -40.52 42.23
CA MET A 129 0.50 -41.86 41.65
C MET A 129 1.96 -42.32 41.76
N ASN A 130 2.92 -41.43 41.53
CA ASN A 130 4.34 -41.71 41.70
C ASN A 130 4.68 -42.10 43.14
N TYR A 131 4.10 -41.42 44.13
CA TYR A 131 4.25 -41.79 45.54
C TYR A 131 3.80 -43.23 45.79
N PHE A 132 2.56 -43.57 45.43
CA PHE A 132 2.04 -44.92 45.65
C PHE A 132 2.83 -46.00 44.87
N ALA A 133 3.25 -45.71 43.63
CA ALA A 133 4.11 -46.60 42.86
C ALA A 133 5.45 -46.86 43.58
N SER A 134 6.09 -45.80 44.09
CA SER A 134 7.38 -45.90 44.77
C SER A 134 7.30 -46.64 46.10
N THR A 135 6.24 -46.41 46.89
CA THR A 135 6.12 -46.97 48.25
C THR A 135 5.55 -48.39 48.25
N LEU A 136 4.56 -48.70 47.39
CA LEU A 136 3.92 -50.02 47.38
C LEU A 136 4.52 -50.99 46.35
N ALA A 137 4.98 -50.49 45.20
CA ALA A 137 5.55 -51.33 44.14
C ALA A 137 7.08 -51.24 44.05
N GLY A 138 7.73 -50.34 44.79
CA GLY A 138 9.18 -50.11 44.73
C GLY A 138 9.66 -49.54 43.39
N ASP A 139 8.74 -49.05 42.54
CA ASP A 139 9.05 -48.55 41.21
C ASP A 139 9.08 -47.02 41.22
N TYR A 140 10.24 -46.47 40.88
CA TYR A 140 10.47 -45.03 40.84
C TYR A 140 10.37 -44.45 39.42
N SER A 141 10.02 -45.23 38.39
CA SER A 141 9.99 -44.81 36.99
C SER A 141 8.82 -43.87 36.62
N TYR A 142 7.79 -43.81 37.48
CA TYR A 142 6.56 -43.05 37.21
C TYR A 142 6.78 -41.52 37.14
N TYR A 143 7.90 -41.01 37.65
CA TYR A 143 8.30 -39.60 37.52
C TYR A 143 8.39 -39.14 36.06
N ALA A 144 8.62 -40.08 35.12
CA ALA A 144 8.59 -39.83 33.68
C ALA A 144 7.28 -39.16 33.22
N GLY A 145 6.15 -39.44 33.89
CA GLY A 145 4.86 -38.81 33.61
C GLY A 145 4.85 -37.29 33.85
N LEU A 146 5.67 -36.78 34.77
CA LEU A 146 5.73 -35.34 35.08
C LEU A 146 6.34 -34.54 33.92
N PHE A 147 7.26 -35.12 33.16
CA PHE A 147 7.81 -34.49 31.96
C PHE A 147 6.73 -34.24 30.92
N LEU A 148 5.84 -35.21 30.74
CA LEU A 148 4.75 -35.06 29.78
C LEU A 148 3.80 -33.95 30.20
N ILE A 149 3.48 -33.84 31.50
CA ILE A 149 2.65 -32.75 32.01
C ILE A 149 3.30 -31.38 31.79
N LEU A 150 4.60 -31.24 32.09
CA LEU A 150 5.31 -29.98 31.84
C LEU A 150 5.36 -29.65 30.36
N MET A 151 5.78 -30.59 29.50
CA MET A 151 5.85 -30.36 28.06
C MET A 151 4.48 -30.00 27.48
N PHE A 152 3.43 -30.71 27.91
CA PHE A 152 2.07 -30.45 27.45
C PHE A 152 1.57 -29.07 27.93
N GLY A 153 1.82 -28.74 29.20
CA GLY A 153 1.42 -27.48 29.82
C GLY A 153 2.10 -26.26 29.18
N TYR A 154 3.41 -26.34 28.94
CA TYR A 154 4.17 -25.25 28.33
C TYR A 154 3.88 -25.06 26.84
N THR A 155 3.48 -26.12 26.13
CA THR A 155 3.35 -26.09 24.67
C THR A 155 1.89 -25.95 24.19
N PHE A 156 0.98 -26.81 24.67
CA PHE A 156 -0.37 -26.94 24.10
C PHE A 156 -1.43 -26.14 24.84
N ILE A 157 -1.29 -25.95 26.15
CA ILE A 157 -2.33 -25.29 26.98
C ILE A 157 -2.40 -23.78 26.75
N ARG A 158 -1.33 -23.16 26.18
CA ARG A 158 -1.23 -21.72 25.90
C ARG A 158 -1.40 -20.81 27.13
N ALA A 159 -0.77 -21.21 28.23
CA ALA A 159 -0.57 -20.33 29.38
C ALA A 159 0.37 -19.17 29.01
N ARG A 160 0.12 -17.97 29.56
CA ARG A 160 1.12 -16.90 29.59
C ARG A 160 2.32 -17.35 30.42
N PHE A 161 3.50 -16.90 30.04
CA PHE A 161 4.79 -17.27 30.61
C PHE A 161 4.79 -17.21 32.14
N ILE A 162 4.26 -16.14 32.74
CA ILE A 162 4.24 -15.99 34.19
C ILE A 162 3.38 -17.07 34.88
N TYR A 163 2.21 -17.39 34.32
CA TYR A 163 1.31 -18.39 34.87
C TYR A 163 1.85 -19.81 34.66
N ALA A 164 2.45 -20.07 33.50
CA ALA A 164 3.11 -21.34 33.21
C ALA A 164 4.31 -21.58 34.13
N THR A 165 5.10 -20.54 34.39
CA THR A 165 6.26 -20.57 35.29
C THR A 165 5.83 -20.86 36.73
N ILE A 166 4.82 -20.15 37.23
CA ILE A 166 4.28 -20.38 38.57
C ILE A 166 3.76 -21.82 38.70
N ALA A 167 2.99 -22.30 37.72
CA ALA A 167 2.48 -23.67 37.73
C ALA A 167 3.61 -24.71 37.70
N GLY A 168 4.58 -24.57 36.81
CA GLY A 168 5.71 -25.50 36.69
C GLY A 168 6.54 -25.58 37.97
N TRP A 169 6.95 -24.45 38.54
CA TRP A 169 7.66 -24.44 39.83
C TRP A 169 6.82 -24.97 40.98
N SER A 170 5.50 -24.75 40.98
CA SER A 170 4.61 -25.35 41.99
C SER A 170 4.59 -26.88 41.91
N ILE A 171 4.62 -27.45 40.69
CA ILE A 171 4.73 -28.90 40.47
C ILE A 171 6.10 -29.40 40.94
N VAL A 172 7.19 -28.71 40.58
CA VAL A 172 8.56 -29.06 41.02
C VAL A 172 8.67 -29.11 42.53
N ILE A 173 8.23 -28.06 43.23
CA ILE A 173 8.25 -27.99 44.70
C ILE A 173 7.41 -29.12 45.30
N SER A 174 6.23 -29.39 44.75
CA SER A 174 5.36 -30.47 45.25
C SER A 174 5.99 -31.85 45.06
N TYR A 175 6.68 -32.07 43.94
CA TYR A 175 7.41 -33.31 43.68
C TYR A 175 8.59 -33.47 44.65
N GLU A 176 9.38 -32.41 44.87
CA GLU A 176 10.51 -32.44 45.80
C GLU A 176 10.06 -32.77 47.22
N ILE A 177 8.97 -32.16 47.69
CA ILE A 177 8.37 -32.46 49.00
C ILE A 177 7.94 -33.93 49.06
N ALA A 178 7.22 -34.42 48.04
CA ALA A 178 6.75 -35.80 48.01
C ALA A 178 7.91 -36.81 47.99
N ALA A 179 8.95 -36.56 47.20
CA ALA A 179 10.09 -37.45 47.04
C ALA A 179 10.97 -37.53 48.31
N LEU A 180 11.23 -36.39 48.95
CA LEU A 180 12.11 -36.32 50.13
C LEU A 180 11.39 -36.69 51.44
N TRP A 181 10.18 -36.18 51.65
CA TRP A 181 9.52 -36.25 52.97
C TRP A 181 8.54 -37.41 53.10
N ILE A 182 8.04 -37.93 51.98
CA ILE A 182 6.94 -38.91 51.99
C ILE A 182 7.40 -40.25 51.42
N ALA A 183 8.07 -40.26 50.28
CA ALA A 183 8.49 -41.47 49.58
C ALA A 183 9.87 -42.00 50.02
N GLU A 184 10.65 -41.21 50.77
CA GLU A 184 12.04 -41.52 51.17
C GLU A 184 12.89 -42.06 50.01
N THR A 185 12.80 -41.41 48.84
CA THR A 185 13.44 -41.91 47.61
C THR A 185 14.96 -42.04 47.78
N PRO A 186 15.59 -43.13 47.33
CA PRO A 186 17.03 -43.30 47.36
C PRO A 186 17.76 -42.12 46.70
N ILE A 187 18.85 -41.66 47.32
CA ILE A 187 19.53 -40.41 46.94
C ILE A 187 19.98 -40.40 45.47
N GLU A 188 20.40 -41.54 44.92
CA GLU A 188 20.83 -41.67 43.52
C GLU A 188 19.66 -41.43 42.55
N VAL A 189 18.52 -42.06 42.81
CA VAL A 189 17.29 -41.91 42.01
C VAL A 189 16.76 -40.49 42.14
N PHE A 190 16.78 -39.93 43.35
CA PHE A 190 16.35 -38.56 43.62
C PHE A 190 17.17 -37.53 42.83
N ILE A 191 18.51 -37.61 42.90
CA ILE A 191 19.40 -36.70 42.18
C ILE A 191 19.18 -36.81 40.66
N ASN A 192 19.14 -38.03 40.14
CA ASN A 192 18.95 -38.27 38.71
C ASN A 192 17.61 -37.71 38.21
N SER A 193 16.52 -38.03 38.93
CA SER A 193 15.17 -37.61 38.55
C SER A 193 15.02 -36.08 38.60
N ASN A 194 15.56 -35.43 39.63
CA ASN A 194 15.52 -33.96 39.75
C ASN A 194 16.35 -33.25 38.70
N TYR A 195 17.54 -33.78 38.38
CA TYR A 195 18.38 -33.19 37.34
C TYR A 195 17.61 -33.06 36.02
N PHE A 196 16.97 -34.15 35.58
CA PHE A 196 16.15 -34.12 34.37
C PHE A 196 14.90 -33.25 34.55
N PHE A 197 14.18 -33.39 35.67
CA PHE A 197 12.90 -32.73 35.85
C PHE A 197 13.01 -31.21 35.92
N ILE A 198 13.96 -30.69 36.70
CA ILE A 198 14.25 -29.25 36.77
C ILE A 198 14.73 -28.73 35.41
N SER A 199 15.59 -29.48 34.71
CA SER A 199 16.04 -29.10 33.36
C SER A 199 14.87 -28.99 32.39
N ALA A 200 13.95 -29.95 32.41
CA ALA A 200 12.74 -29.93 31.58
C ALA A 200 11.83 -28.75 31.91
N ASN A 201 11.70 -28.40 33.20
CA ASN A 201 10.96 -27.22 33.64
C ASN A 201 11.57 -25.92 33.09
N VAL A 202 12.89 -25.77 33.19
CA VAL A 202 13.61 -24.60 32.66
C VAL A 202 13.48 -24.52 31.13
N ILE A 203 13.64 -25.63 30.41
CA ILE A 203 13.43 -25.68 28.96
C ILE A 203 11.99 -25.29 28.60
N GLY A 204 11.01 -25.83 29.34
CA GLY A 204 9.60 -25.48 29.18
C GLY A 204 9.32 -23.99 29.39
N MET A 205 9.96 -23.37 30.39
CA MET A 205 9.90 -21.93 30.62
C MET A 205 10.45 -21.14 29.42
N PHE A 206 11.59 -21.54 28.84
CA PHE A 206 12.11 -20.92 27.62
C PHE A 206 11.14 -21.06 26.45
N ILE A 207 10.56 -22.24 26.24
CA ILE A 207 9.55 -22.48 25.19
C ILE A 207 8.37 -21.52 25.37
N SER A 208 7.83 -21.44 26.59
CA SER A 208 6.68 -20.57 26.90
C SER A 208 7.01 -19.09 26.72
N TYR A 209 8.20 -18.67 27.13
CA TYR A 209 8.70 -17.30 26.94
C TYR A 209 8.77 -16.94 25.45
N PHE A 210 9.41 -17.78 24.64
CA PHE A 210 9.55 -17.54 23.20
C PHE A 210 8.19 -17.57 22.48
N MET A 211 7.31 -18.50 22.85
CA MET A 211 5.95 -18.58 22.31
C MET A 211 5.14 -17.32 22.62
N GLU A 212 5.11 -16.85 23.87
CA GLU A 212 4.40 -15.61 24.22
C GLU A 212 5.00 -14.40 23.51
N ASN A 213 6.33 -14.28 23.47
CA ASN A 213 6.99 -13.19 22.77
C ASN A 213 6.68 -13.22 21.26
N SER A 214 6.66 -14.40 20.63
CA SER A 214 6.27 -14.54 19.22
C SER A 214 4.83 -14.09 18.99
N VAL A 215 3.90 -14.51 19.84
CA VAL A 215 2.47 -14.11 19.73
C VAL A 215 2.29 -12.60 19.92
N ARG A 216 3.04 -11.98 20.85
CA ARG A 216 3.05 -10.52 21.07
C ARG A 216 3.62 -9.77 19.89
N ARG A 217 4.73 -10.24 19.33
CA ARG A 217 5.35 -9.67 18.13
C ARG A 217 4.41 -9.75 16.94
N ASP A 218 3.76 -10.89 16.73
CA ASP A 218 2.80 -11.08 15.63
C ASP A 218 1.59 -10.15 15.78
N PHE A 219 1.09 -9.96 17.00
CA PHE A 219 0.02 -9.01 17.27
C PHE A 219 0.44 -7.57 16.93
N TYR A 220 1.62 -7.15 17.39
CA TYR A 220 2.16 -5.82 17.10
C TYR A 220 2.33 -5.59 15.59
N MET A 221 2.92 -6.56 14.88
CA MET A 221 3.11 -6.47 13.43
C MET A 221 1.80 -6.37 12.67
N ARG A 222 0.74 -7.10 13.09
CA ARG A 222 -0.60 -6.97 12.49
C ARG A 222 -1.16 -5.55 12.66
N LYS A 223 -1.01 -4.96 13.84
CA LYS A 223 -1.49 -3.59 14.12
C LYS A 223 -0.72 -2.53 13.32
N LEU A 224 0.60 -2.70 13.21
CA LEU A 224 1.41 -1.82 12.40
C LEU A 224 1.04 -1.90 10.92
N LEU A 225 0.90 -3.12 10.38
CA LEU A 225 0.48 -3.34 8.99
C LEU A 225 -0.89 -2.71 8.71
N GLN A 226 -1.83 -2.82 9.65
CA GLN A 226 -3.14 -2.18 9.52
C GLN A 226 -3.01 -0.66 9.44
N THR A 227 -2.21 -0.06 10.33
CA THR A 227 -1.97 1.39 10.35
C THR A 227 -1.33 1.88 9.06
N GLU A 228 -0.32 1.17 8.55
CA GLU A 228 0.33 1.53 7.29
C GLU A 228 -0.61 1.37 6.09
N ARG A 229 -1.43 0.32 6.07
CA ARG A 229 -2.46 0.13 5.03
C ARG A 229 -3.46 1.28 5.03
N GLU A 230 -3.91 1.73 6.19
CA GLU A 230 -4.82 2.88 6.31
C GLU A 230 -4.18 4.17 5.78
N LYS A 231 -2.89 4.43 6.07
CA LYS A 231 -2.15 5.57 5.51
C LYS A 231 -2.05 5.50 3.99
N VAL A 232 -1.72 4.33 3.44
CA VAL A 232 -1.61 4.11 1.98
C VAL A 232 -2.96 4.35 1.31
N VAL A 233 -4.05 3.81 1.85
CA VAL A 233 -5.40 4.04 1.32
C VAL A 233 -5.75 5.54 1.35
N LYS A 234 -5.45 6.23 2.44
CA LYS A 234 -5.73 7.67 2.57
C LYS A 234 -4.91 8.52 1.59
N ALA A 235 -3.64 8.17 1.39
CA ALA A 235 -2.78 8.80 0.39
C ALA A 235 -3.28 8.56 -1.03
N ASN A 236 -3.69 7.32 -1.35
CA ASN A 236 -4.22 6.96 -2.65
C ASN A 236 -5.51 7.74 -2.97
N ASN A 237 -6.47 7.76 -2.05
CA ASN A 237 -7.72 8.54 -2.23
C ASN A 237 -7.46 10.04 -2.41
N THR A 238 -6.41 10.57 -1.76
CA THR A 238 -6.01 11.98 -1.93
C THR A 238 -5.39 12.22 -3.31
N LEU A 239 -4.58 11.29 -3.80
CA LEU A 239 -3.98 11.36 -5.14
C LEU A 239 -5.04 11.25 -6.22
N GLU A 240 -5.97 10.31 -6.10
CA GLU A 240 -7.09 10.10 -7.02
C GLU A 240 -7.91 11.39 -7.18
N LYS A 241 -8.30 12.03 -6.07
CA LYS A 241 -8.97 13.34 -6.11
C LYS A 241 -8.16 14.42 -6.84
N ARG A 242 -6.85 14.50 -6.59
CA ARG A 242 -6.00 15.48 -7.30
C ARG A 242 -5.89 15.19 -8.78
N VAL A 243 -5.83 13.91 -9.17
CA VAL A 243 -5.79 13.49 -10.57
C VAL A 243 -7.10 13.87 -11.26
N ASP A 244 -8.24 13.63 -10.63
CA ASP A 244 -9.54 14.03 -11.17
C ASP A 244 -9.67 15.55 -11.33
N GLU A 245 -9.31 16.31 -10.29
CA GLU A 245 -9.31 17.79 -10.33
C GLU A 245 -8.41 18.33 -11.44
N ARG A 246 -7.18 17.80 -11.57
CA ARG A 246 -6.25 18.21 -12.63
C ARG A 246 -6.72 17.81 -14.01
N THR A 247 -7.31 16.63 -14.16
CA THR A 247 -7.84 16.15 -15.43
C THR A 247 -9.02 17.01 -15.87
N HIS A 248 -9.89 17.39 -14.94
CA HIS A 248 -10.98 18.32 -15.21
C HIS A 248 -10.47 19.71 -15.61
N GLN A 249 -9.51 20.28 -14.86
CA GLN A 249 -8.86 21.55 -15.20
C GLN A 249 -8.21 21.53 -16.58
N LEU A 250 -7.45 20.45 -16.89
CA LEU A 250 -6.82 20.28 -18.20
C LEU A 250 -7.84 20.16 -19.32
N THR A 251 -8.96 19.47 -19.08
CA THR A 251 -10.03 19.35 -20.08
C THR A 251 -10.67 20.70 -20.39
N ILE A 252 -10.91 21.52 -19.36
CA ILE A 252 -11.42 22.89 -19.53
C ILE A 252 -10.40 23.75 -20.27
N ALA A 253 -9.14 23.78 -19.80
CA ALA A 253 -8.08 24.57 -20.41
C ALA A 253 -7.85 24.19 -21.88
N ASN A 254 -7.86 22.88 -22.21
CA ASN A 254 -7.77 22.42 -23.59
C ASN A 254 -8.96 22.89 -24.44
N LYS A 255 -10.18 22.86 -23.90
CA LYS A 255 -11.37 23.34 -24.62
C LYS A 255 -11.29 24.85 -24.89
N ASP A 256 -10.81 25.63 -23.93
CA ASP A 256 -10.66 27.08 -24.10
C ASP A 256 -9.53 27.43 -25.07
N LEU A 257 -8.39 26.71 -25.01
CA LEU A 257 -7.30 26.84 -25.97
C LEU A 257 -7.76 26.52 -27.40
N LEU A 258 -8.55 25.47 -27.59
CA LEU A 258 -9.08 25.13 -28.91
C LEU A 258 -9.95 26.25 -29.48
N LYS A 259 -10.79 26.89 -28.67
CA LYS A 259 -11.57 28.07 -29.09
C LYS A 259 -10.67 29.25 -29.44
N GLU A 260 -9.65 29.53 -28.63
CA GLU A 260 -8.72 30.63 -28.90
C GLU A 260 -7.95 30.40 -30.21
N ILE A 261 -7.52 29.16 -30.47
CA ILE A 261 -6.86 28.78 -31.73
C ILE A 261 -7.81 28.99 -32.91
N GLU A 262 -9.08 28.62 -32.79
CA GLU A 262 -10.07 28.82 -33.85
C GLU A 262 -10.28 30.31 -34.18
N VAL A 263 -10.43 31.15 -33.16
CA VAL A 263 -10.54 32.61 -33.32
C VAL A 263 -9.29 33.20 -33.97
N ARG A 264 -8.09 32.82 -33.48
CA ARG A 264 -6.82 33.28 -34.07
C ARG A 264 -6.71 32.86 -35.54
N LYS A 265 -7.14 31.65 -35.88
CA LYS A 265 -7.13 31.16 -37.27
C LYS A 265 -8.09 31.96 -38.16
N HIS A 266 -9.26 32.34 -37.65
CA HIS A 266 -10.19 33.21 -38.38
C HIS A 266 -9.58 34.58 -38.67
N HIS A 267 -9.06 35.26 -37.64
CA HIS A 267 -8.40 36.56 -37.81
C HIS A 267 -7.20 36.49 -38.75
N GLN A 268 -6.40 35.42 -38.69
CA GLN A 268 -5.28 35.23 -39.61
C GLN A 268 -5.76 35.09 -41.07
N ASN A 269 -6.84 34.35 -41.30
CA ASN A 269 -7.42 34.22 -42.63
C ASN A 269 -7.99 35.55 -43.16
N GLU A 270 -8.67 36.33 -42.32
CA GLU A 270 -9.16 37.66 -42.69
C GLU A 270 -8.02 38.62 -42.99
N LYS A 271 -6.98 38.64 -42.15
CA LYS A 271 -5.78 39.44 -42.37
C LYS A 271 -5.12 39.08 -43.70
N ASN A 272 -4.94 37.80 -44.00
CA ASN A 272 -4.37 37.36 -45.27
C ASN A 272 -5.22 37.82 -46.47
N LYS A 273 -6.56 37.80 -46.37
CA LYS A 273 -7.45 38.31 -47.43
C LYS A 273 -7.28 39.82 -47.63
N LEU A 274 -7.22 40.59 -46.53
CA LEU A 274 -7.02 42.03 -46.56
C LEU A 274 -5.64 42.41 -47.13
N GLU A 275 -4.58 41.68 -46.75
CA GLU A 275 -3.23 41.88 -47.31
C GLU A 275 -3.22 41.67 -48.83
N VAL A 276 -3.92 40.64 -49.33
CA VAL A 276 -4.06 40.40 -50.78
C VAL A 276 -4.82 41.54 -51.46
N GLN A 277 -5.91 42.04 -50.86
CA GLN A 277 -6.68 43.17 -51.39
C GLN A 277 -5.88 44.47 -51.39
N LEU A 278 -5.15 44.77 -50.31
CA LEU A 278 -4.27 45.94 -50.22
C LEU A 278 -3.16 45.89 -51.28
N LEU A 279 -2.50 44.74 -51.45
CA LEU A 279 -1.51 44.55 -52.50
C LEU A 279 -2.11 44.77 -53.90
N HIS A 280 -3.36 44.38 -54.11
CA HIS A 280 -4.05 44.63 -55.38
C HIS A 280 -4.33 46.12 -55.60
N LEU A 281 -4.87 46.81 -54.60
CA LEU A 281 -5.12 48.26 -54.65
C LEU A 281 -3.83 49.06 -54.87
N GLN A 282 -2.76 48.74 -54.13
CA GLN A 282 -1.47 49.42 -54.27
C GLN A 282 -0.86 49.22 -55.67
N LYS A 283 -1.02 48.03 -56.26
CA LYS A 283 -0.63 47.79 -57.66
C LYS A 283 -1.45 48.65 -58.62
N MET A 284 -2.75 48.78 -58.40
CA MET A 284 -3.62 49.58 -59.26
C MET A 284 -3.33 51.08 -59.15
N GLU A 285 -3.08 51.60 -57.95
CA GLU A 285 -2.65 52.99 -57.71
C GLU A 285 -1.33 53.31 -58.44
N THR A 286 -0.36 52.39 -58.37
CA THR A 286 0.93 52.54 -59.06
C THR A 286 0.74 52.55 -60.58
N ILE A 287 -0.10 51.66 -61.11
CA ILE A 287 -0.46 51.63 -62.54
C ILE A 287 -1.14 52.94 -62.93
N GLY A 288 -2.07 53.45 -62.13
CA GLY A 288 -2.78 54.70 -62.42
C GLY A 288 -1.86 55.93 -62.40
N THR A 289 -1.00 56.04 -61.39
CA THR A 289 0.00 57.11 -61.30
C THR A 289 0.96 57.09 -62.48
N LEU A 290 1.46 55.89 -62.85
CA LEU A 290 2.34 55.72 -64.00
C LEU A 290 1.62 56.05 -65.31
N ALA A 291 0.36 55.63 -65.47
CA ALA A 291 -0.47 55.93 -66.64
C ALA A 291 -0.70 57.44 -66.78
N GLY A 292 -0.93 58.17 -65.69
CA GLY A 292 -1.04 59.63 -65.69
C GLY A 292 0.24 60.34 -66.13
N GLY A 293 1.40 59.92 -65.60
CA GLY A 293 2.70 60.45 -66.01
C GLY A 293 3.03 60.14 -67.47
N ILE A 294 2.86 58.88 -67.90
CA ILE A 294 3.07 58.47 -69.29
C ILE A 294 2.14 59.24 -70.23
N ALA A 295 0.86 59.39 -69.89
CA ALA A 295 -0.10 60.10 -70.72
C ALA A 295 0.23 61.58 -70.85
N HIS A 296 0.70 62.22 -69.77
CA HIS A 296 1.19 63.59 -69.82
C HIS A 296 2.37 63.71 -70.80
N ASP A 297 3.35 62.81 -70.73
CA ASP A 297 4.53 62.83 -71.60
C ASP A 297 4.17 62.56 -73.08
N PHE A 298 3.26 61.63 -73.35
CA PHE A 298 2.74 61.41 -74.71
C PHE A 298 1.98 62.62 -75.24
N ASN A 299 1.15 63.28 -74.42
CA ASN A 299 0.47 64.50 -74.84
C ASN A 299 1.47 65.64 -75.15
N ASN A 300 2.59 65.72 -74.43
CA ASN A 300 3.65 66.69 -74.74
C ASN A 300 4.32 66.42 -76.10
N ILE A 301 4.36 65.17 -76.56
CA ILE A 301 4.90 64.80 -77.88
C ILE A 301 3.83 65.00 -78.97
N LEU A 302 2.60 64.55 -78.73
CA LEU A 302 1.53 64.56 -79.71
C LEU A 302 0.99 65.97 -79.99
N THR A 303 0.93 66.84 -78.98
CA THR A 303 0.41 68.22 -79.12
C THR A 303 1.16 69.04 -80.17
N PRO A 304 2.50 69.16 -80.13
CA PRO A 304 3.23 69.88 -81.17
C PRO A 304 3.20 69.16 -82.52
N ILE A 305 3.19 67.82 -82.56
CA ILE A 305 3.04 67.07 -83.82
C ILE A 305 1.73 67.44 -84.49
N LEU A 306 0.61 67.32 -83.76
CA LEU A 306 -0.72 67.69 -84.23
C LEU A 306 -0.77 69.15 -84.67
N GLY A 307 -0.26 70.08 -83.85
CA GLY A 307 -0.26 71.50 -84.17
C GLY A 307 0.57 71.85 -85.42
N TYR A 308 1.77 71.28 -85.57
CA TYR A 308 2.59 71.49 -86.77
C TYR A 308 1.95 70.84 -88.01
N THR A 309 1.34 69.67 -87.88
CA THR A 309 0.65 69.05 -89.01
C THR A 309 -0.62 69.81 -89.40
N GLU A 310 -1.39 70.32 -88.45
CA GLU A 310 -2.57 71.17 -88.71
C GLU A 310 -2.17 72.46 -89.45
N MET A 311 -1.16 73.19 -88.95
CA MET A 311 -0.66 74.39 -89.62
C MET A 311 -0.10 74.09 -91.02
N ALA A 312 0.64 72.99 -91.19
CA ALA A 312 1.14 72.58 -92.50
C ALA A 312 0.00 72.21 -93.47
N LEU A 313 -1.09 71.60 -92.99
CA LEU A 313 -2.27 71.29 -93.81
C LEU A 313 -3.03 72.54 -94.25
N GLU A 314 -3.00 73.62 -93.46
CA GLU A 314 -3.59 74.92 -93.82
C GLU A 314 -2.80 75.65 -94.92
N GLU A 315 -1.47 75.47 -94.98
CA GLU A 315 -0.60 76.13 -95.97
C GLU A 315 -0.42 75.34 -97.28
N LEU A 316 -0.68 74.03 -97.29
CA LEU A 316 -0.51 73.17 -98.47
C LEU A 316 -1.69 73.25 -99.45
N SER A 317 -1.39 73.45 -100.74
CA SER A 317 -2.40 73.45 -101.82
C SER A 317 -3.00 72.05 -102.07
N ASP A 318 -4.25 72.00 -102.53
CA ASP A 318 -5.02 70.76 -102.74
C ASP A 318 -4.42 69.78 -103.77
N GLU A 319 -3.48 70.23 -104.60
CA GLU A 319 -2.80 69.44 -105.64
C GLU A 319 -1.43 68.88 -105.18
N SER A 320 -0.99 69.20 -103.96
CA SER A 320 0.30 68.77 -103.41
C SER A 320 0.26 67.33 -102.89
N THR A 321 1.14 66.47 -103.41
CA THR A 321 1.32 65.09 -102.89
C THR A 321 1.74 65.06 -101.42
N LEU A 322 2.38 66.11 -100.90
CA LEU A 322 2.77 66.22 -99.49
C LEU A 322 1.57 66.41 -98.56
N LYS A 323 0.44 66.95 -99.06
CA LYS A 323 -0.77 67.15 -98.25
C LYS A 323 -1.33 65.82 -97.75
N TYR A 324 -1.36 64.80 -98.60
CA TYR A 324 -1.78 63.45 -98.24
C TYR A 324 -0.88 62.84 -97.15
N ASP A 325 0.44 62.99 -97.26
CA ASP A 325 1.38 62.45 -96.26
C ASP A 325 1.21 63.15 -94.90
N VAL A 326 1.04 64.47 -94.87
CA VAL A 326 0.79 65.24 -93.64
C VAL A 326 -0.58 64.89 -93.03
N GLU A 327 -1.62 64.66 -93.84
CA GLU A 327 -2.91 64.15 -93.36
C GLU A 327 -2.78 62.79 -92.68
N GLN A 328 -1.98 61.88 -93.25
CA GLN A 328 -1.75 60.57 -92.63
C GLN A 328 -1.00 60.69 -91.29
N ILE A 329 -0.02 61.61 -91.19
CA ILE A 329 0.68 61.89 -89.93
C ILE A 329 -0.29 62.46 -88.89
N ASN A 330 -1.13 63.43 -89.27
CA ASN A 330 -2.13 64.04 -88.38
C ASN A 330 -3.17 63.00 -87.90
N ASN A 331 -3.66 62.16 -88.80
CA ASN A 331 -4.59 61.07 -88.48
C ASN A 331 -3.94 60.02 -87.55
N ALA A 332 -2.66 59.70 -87.76
CA ALA A 332 -1.92 58.79 -86.88
C ALA A 332 -1.71 59.39 -85.48
N ALA A 333 -1.35 60.68 -85.40
CA ALA A 333 -1.18 61.40 -84.13
C ALA A 333 -2.51 61.55 -83.38
N THR A 334 -3.61 61.80 -84.09
CA THR A 334 -4.97 61.87 -83.51
C THR A 334 -5.37 60.52 -82.91
N ARG A 335 -5.15 59.41 -83.62
CA ARG A 335 -5.37 58.07 -83.06
C ARG A 335 -4.50 57.78 -81.84
N GLY A 336 -3.26 58.26 -81.84
CA GLY A 336 -2.36 58.18 -80.68
C GLY A 336 -2.91 58.92 -79.47
N LYS A 337 -3.45 60.12 -79.67
CA LYS A 337 -4.09 60.93 -78.62
C LYS A 337 -5.32 60.24 -78.04
N ASP A 338 -6.17 59.66 -78.89
CA ASP A 338 -7.36 58.93 -78.44
C ASP A 338 -7.00 57.70 -77.60
N LEU A 339 -5.93 56.97 -77.97
CA LEU A 339 -5.44 55.82 -77.20
C LEU A 339 -4.93 56.25 -75.82
N VAL A 340 -4.19 57.34 -75.74
CA VAL A 340 -3.70 57.91 -74.47
C VAL A 340 -4.86 58.36 -73.57
N GLN A 341 -5.92 58.93 -74.17
CA GLN A 341 -7.12 59.34 -73.45
C GLN A 341 -7.91 58.14 -72.87
N GLN A 342 -7.94 57.01 -73.59
CA GLN A 342 -8.54 55.76 -73.07
C GLN A 342 -7.75 55.21 -71.88
N ILE A 343 -6.40 55.24 -71.94
CA ILE A 343 -5.53 54.85 -70.83
C ILE A 343 -5.78 55.72 -69.59
N LEU A 344 -5.91 57.05 -69.76
CA LEU A 344 -6.26 57.98 -68.68
C LEU A 344 -7.64 57.73 -68.08
N THR A 345 -8.63 57.38 -68.92
CA THR A 345 -10.00 57.11 -68.47
C THR A 345 -10.06 55.82 -67.65
N PHE A 346 -9.34 54.78 -68.08
CA PHE A 346 -9.21 53.54 -67.32
C PHE A 346 -8.46 53.76 -66.00
N SER A 347 -7.40 54.58 -66.01
CA SER A 347 -6.65 54.95 -64.81
C SER A 347 -7.45 55.74 -63.77
N ARG A 348 -8.47 56.52 -64.18
CA ARG A 348 -9.28 57.36 -63.29
C ARG A 348 -10.49 56.67 -62.67
N GLN A 349 -10.90 55.51 -63.19
CA GLN A 349 -12.01 54.73 -62.60
C GLN A 349 -11.58 53.92 -61.36
N VAL A 350 -10.31 54.00 -60.97
CA VAL A 350 -9.72 53.23 -59.87
C VAL A 350 -9.43 54.10 -58.64
N ASP A 351 -9.58 55.42 -58.75
CA ASP A 351 -9.74 56.38 -57.63
C ASP A 351 -11.21 56.43 -57.21
#